data_AF-A0A177EDP6-F1
#
_entry.id   AF-A0A177EDP6-F1
#
_cell.length_a   1.000
_cell.length_b   1.000
_cell.length_c   1.000
_cell.angle_alpha   90.00
_cell.angle_beta   90.00
_cell.angle_gamma   90.00
#
_symmetry.space_group_name_H-M   'P 1'
#
loop_
_entity.id
_entity.type
_entity.pdbx_description
1 polymer ?
#
loop_
_entity_poly.entity_id
_entity_poly.type
_entity_poly.pdbx_seq_one_letter_code
_entity_poly.pdbx_strand_id
1 'polypeptide(L)'
;MEYNTIKTRLKDRLTKEYKKTKHTEEYLKTEAGYKKTRESIKQIEAEITTMLSSFTATTFYANITSGLYSGFEILKDKIKSQKQPKTAAKEEQDFFGIFALSLGELASNTSGQVSKKFEDLSGSLKKISAGRVQFKESMSHNLMVIEEMKEKYKNIDGTRLRILDLRQRIESTSVDVDEEKLRREFTEECDQLYSSMRGFSSSEELIDLAFGIGNSMKNFFGDAFDALADSEHVERHAAE
;
A
#
# COMPACT_ATOMS: atom_id res chain seq x y z
N MET A 1 -3.02 11.41 -38.37
CA MET A 1 -3.07 9.99 -37.98
C MET A 1 -3.01 9.95 -36.45
N GLU A 2 -4.02 9.42 -35.76
CA GLU A 2 -4.14 9.54 -34.29
C GLU A 2 -3.07 8.72 -33.53
N TYR A 3 -2.50 9.30 -32.48
CA TYR A 3 -1.47 8.71 -31.61
C TYR A 3 -1.84 7.28 -31.12
N ASN A 4 -3.11 7.03 -30.82
CA ASN A 4 -3.60 5.72 -30.40
C ASN A 4 -3.55 4.68 -31.53
N THR A 5 -3.76 5.09 -32.78
CA THR A 5 -3.66 4.20 -33.95
C THR A 5 -2.20 3.81 -34.24
N ILE A 6 -1.28 4.77 -34.09
CA ILE A 6 0.17 4.54 -34.24
C ILE A 6 0.69 3.62 -33.12
N LYS A 7 0.32 3.90 -31.87
CA LYS A 7 0.67 3.08 -30.69
C LYS A 7 0.20 1.63 -30.82
N THR A 8 -1.02 1.42 -31.32
CA THR A 8 -1.60 0.07 -31.50
C THR A 8 -0.93 -0.68 -32.65
N ARG A 9 -0.70 -0.03 -33.80
CA ARG A 9 0.03 -0.63 -34.94
C ARG A 9 1.48 -0.98 -34.61
N LEU A 10 2.17 -0.11 -33.87
CA LEU A 10 3.57 -0.33 -33.45
C LEU A 10 3.68 -1.51 -32.47
N LYS A 11 2.73 -1.63 -31.54
CA LYS A 11 2.64 -2.77 -30.61
C LYS A 11 2.47 -4.10 -31.35
N ASP A 12 1.53 -4.18 -32.29
CA ASP A 12 1.25 -5.41 -33.06
C ASP A 12 2.42 -5.85 -33.95
N ARG A 13 3.18 -4.89 -34.49
CA ARG A 13 4.36 -5.21 -35.30
C ARG A 13 5.57 -5.56 -34.44
N LEU A 14 5.71 -5.00 -33.24
CA LEU A 14 6.79 -5.35 -32.30
C LEU A 14 6.67 -6.82 -31.91
N THR A 15 5.44 -7.26 -31.61
CA THR A 15 5.11 -8.67 -31.37
C THR A 15 5.40 -9.57 -32.57
N LYS A 16 5.29 -9.08 -33.82
CA LYS A 16 5.54 -9.85 -35.05
C LYS A 16 7.02 -10.02 -35.41
N GLU A 17 7.87 -9.04 -35.13
CA GLU A 17 9.32 -9.20 -35.34
C GLU A 17 10.01 -9.91 -34.19
N TYR A 18 9.56 -9.69 -32.96
CA TYR A 18 10.03 -10.49 -31.83
C TYR A 18 9.65 -11.97 -32.02
N LYS A 19 8.53 -12.29 -32.70
CA LYS A 19 8.16 -13.64 -33.19
C LYS A 19 9.16 -14.30 -34.13
N LYS A 20 10.13 -13.55 -34.68
CA LYS A 20 11.19 -14.07 -35.55
C LYS A 20 12.50 -14.36 -34.80
N THR A 21 12.60 -14.01 -33.52
CA THR A 21 13.74 -14.38 -32.66
C THR A 21 13.41 -15.68 -31.91
N LYS A 22 14.41 -16.48 -31.54
CA LYS A 22 14.23 -17.75 -30.78
C LYS A 22 13.60 -17.56 -29.37
N HIS A 23 13.38 -16.33 -28.91
CA HIS A 23 13.05 -15.98 -27.53
C HIS A 23 11.64 -15.39 -27.35
N THR A 24 10.77 -15.45 -28.37
CA THR A 24 9.48 -14.75 -28.35
C THR A 24 8.54 -15.20 -27.25
N GLU A 25 8.39 -16.50 -27.06
CA GLU A 25 7.47 -17.04 -26.07
C GLU A 25 7.94 -16.71 -24.66
N GLU A 26 9.26 -16.78 -24.43
CA GLU A 26 9.90 -16.43 -23.16
C GLU A 26 9.73 -14.95 -22.83
N TYR A 27 9.96 -14.06 -23.79
CA TYR A 27 9.71 -12.63 -23.63
C TYR A 27 8.24 -12.33 -23.37
N LEU A 28 7.31 -12.93 -24.13
CA LEU A 28 5.87 -12.70 -23.93
C LEU A 28 5.42 -13.17 -22.55
N LYS A 29 5.96 -14.29 -22.06
CA LYS A 29 5.71 -14.78 -20.70
C LYS A 29 6.26 -13.81 -19.66
N THR A 30 7.48 -13.31 -19.84
CA THR A 30 8.10 -12.32 -18.95
C THR A 30 7.34 -11.00 -18.94
N GLU A 31 6.90 -10.50 -20.10
CA GLU A 31 6.09 -9.27 -20.20
C GLU A 31 4.73 -9.45 -19.51
N ALA A 32 4.10 -10.61 -19.65
CA ALA A 32 2.84 -10.91 -18.96
C ALA A 32 3.03 -10.97 -17.44
N GLY A 33 4.10 -11.63 -16.98
CA GLY A 33 4.49 -11.66 -15.56
C GLY A 33 4.72 -10.27 -15.00
N TYR A 34 5.57 -9.48 -15.65
CA TYR A 34 5.87 -8.10 -15.26
C TYR A 34 4.61 -7.22 -15.14
N LYS A 35 3.71 -7.28 -16.13
CA LYS A 35 2.45 -6.50 -16.10
C LYS A 35 1.57 -6.88 -14.91
N LYS A 36 1.45 -8.19 -14.64
CA LYS A 36 0.67 -8.69 -13.52
C LYS A 36 1.27 -8.24 -12.19
N THR A 37 2.58 -8.38 -12.02
CA THR A 37 3.30 -7.94 -10.82
C THR A 37 3.12 -6.44 -10.58
N ARG A 38 3.27 -5.62 -11.61
CA ARG A 38 3.05 -4.17 -11.53
C ARG A 38 1.64 -3.82 -11.08
N GLU A 39 0.63 -4.50 -11.61
CA GLU A 39 -0.76 -4.24 -11.23
C GLU A 39 -1.04 -4.67 -9.80
N SER A 40 -0.50 -5.80 -9.36
CA SER A 40 -0.59 -6.24 -7.96
C SER A 40 0.07 -5.25 -6.99
N ILE A 41 1.21 -4.64 -7.34
CA ILE A 41 1.84 -3.61 -6.50
C ILE A 41 0.92 -2.39 -6.31
N LYS A 42 0.24 -1.93 -7.35
CA LYS A 42 -0.71 -0.81 -7.23
C LYS A 42 -1.91 -1.17 -6.35
N GLN A 43 -2.39 -2.40 -6.46
CA GLN A 43 -3.49 -2.89 -5.61
C GLN A 43 -3.07 -2.91 -4.15
N ILE A 44 -1.87 -3.44 -3.84
CA ILE A 44 -1.31 -3.44 -2.49
C ILE A 44 -1.11 -2.00 -1.97
N GLU A 45 -0.60 -1.08 -2.78
CA GLU A 45 -0.47 0.34 -2.42
C GLU A 45 -1.82 0.94 -2.00
N ALA A 46 -2.86 0.67 -2.80
CA ALA A 46 -4.22 1.15 -2.52
C ALA A 46 -4.79 0.51 -1.25
N GLU A 47 -4.56 -0.78 -1.04
CA GLU A 47 -5.00 -1.51 0.15
C GLU A 47 -4.31 -1.00 1.42
N ILE A 48 -2.99 -0.82 1.41
CA ILE A 48 -2.24 -0.25 2.55
C ILE A 48 -2.73 1.17 2.84
N THR A 49 -2.87 2.00 1.81
CA THR A 49 -3.39 3.38 1.96
C THR A 49 -4.79 3.39 2.57
N THR A 50 -5.68 2.53 2.08
CA THR A 50 -7.04 2.38 2.59
C THR A 50 -7.05 1.92 4.04
N MET A 51 -6.22 0.93 4.37
CA MET A 51 -6.08 0.39 5.72
C MET A 51 -5.61 1.46 6.71
N LEU A 52 -4.56 2.22 6.35
CA LEU A 52 -4.05 3.32 7.17
C LEU A 52 -5.10 4.41 7.42
N SER A 53 -5.91 4.70 6.40
CA SER A 53 -7.00 5.69 6.50
C SER A 53 -8.17 5.19 7.35
N SER A 54 -8.45 3.89 7.36
CA SER A 54 -9.60 3.28 8.06
C SER A 54 -9.53 3.40 9.58
N PHE A 55 -8.32 3.50 10.15
CA PHE A 55 -8.11 3.64 11.60
C PHE A 55 -8.20 5.09 12.09
N THR A 56 -8.39 6.05 11.19
CA THR A 56 -8.59 7.45 11.56
C THR A 56 -10.01 7.63 12.07
N ALA A 57 -10.19 8.43 13.13
CA ALA A 57 -11.50 8.76 13.65
C ALA A 57 -12.43 9.28 12.53
N THR A 58 -11.94 10.18 11.68
CA THR A 58 -12.71 10.79 10.59
C THR A 58 -13.30 9.75 9.63
N THR A 59 -12.49 8.81 9.13
CA THR A 59 -12.95 7.79 8.17
C THR A 59 -13.81 6.73 8.85
N PHE A 60 -13.42 6.28 10.04
CA PHE A 60 -14.21 5.33 10.82
C PHE A 60 -15.60 5.88 11.14
N TYR A 61 -15.67 7.13 11.61
CA TYR A 61 -16.92 7.79 11.91
C TYR A 61 -17.74 8.14 10.65
N ALA A 62 -17.13 8.45 9.51
CA ALA A 62 -17.83 8.60 8.23
C ALA A 62 -18.52 7.29 7.80
N ASN A 63 -17.85 6.15 8.02
CA ASN A 63 -18.41 4.83 7.72
C ASN A 63 -19.55 4.45 8.69
N ILE A 64 -19.42 4.78 9.98
CA ILE A 64 -20.47 4.49 10.98
C ILE A 64 -21.66 5.46 10.92
N THR A 65 -21.45 6.73 10.60
CA THR A 65 -22.56 7.72 10.46
C THR A 65 -23.49 7.40 9.30
N SER A 66 -23.03 6.59 8.33
CA SER A 66 -23.92 6.01 7.32
C SER A 66 -24.92 4.98 7.89
N GLY A 67 -24.69 4.47 9.11
CA GLY A 67 -25.47 3.39 9.73
C GLY A 67 -26.14 3.66 11.09
N LEU A 68 -25.69 4.61 11.93
CA LEU A 68 -26.22 4.77 13.30
C LEU A 68 -26.35 6.24 13.74
N TYR A 69 -27.59 6.76 13.78
CA TYR A 69 -27.92 8.18 13.92
C TYR A 69 -28.37 8.65 15.32
N SER A 70 -27.98 8.03 16.45
CA SER A 70 -28.46 8.50 17.77
C SER A 70 -27.43 8.66 18.90
N GLY A 71 -26.24 8.09 18.81
CA GLY A 71 -25.16 8.30 19.80
C GLY A 71 -24.15 9.40 19.43
N PHE A 72 -24.31 10.02 18.26
CA PHE A 72 -23.23 10.72 17.56
C PHE A 72 -23.02 12.19 17.97
N GLU A 73 -24.07 12.87 18.44
CA GLU A 73 -24.00 14.30 18.76
C GLU A 73 -23.11 14.57 19.99
N ILE A 74 -23.11 13.69 20.99
CA ILE A 74 -22.32 13.86 22.24
C ILE A 74 -20.80 13.72 21.98
N LEU A 75 -20.40 12.86 21.05
CA LEU A 75 -18.99 12.63 20.70
C LEU A 75 -18.44 13.72 19.76
N LYS A 76 -19.26 14.17 18.81
CA LYS A 76 -18.92 15.24 17.87
C LYS A 76 -18.64 16.56 18.59
N ASP A 77 -19.39 16.86 19.65
CA ASP A 77 -19.17 18.04 20.49
C ASP A 77 -17.92 17.91 21.37
N LYS A 78 -17.52 16.69 21.75
CA LYS A 78 -16.24 16.44 22.46
C LYS A 78 -15.01 16.55 21.57
N ILE A 79 -15.08 16.06 20.33
CA ILE A 79 -14.02 16.24 19.32
C ILE A 79 -13.83 17.75 19.01
N LYS A 80 -14.92 18.53 19.00
CA LYS A 80 -14.85 19.98 18.80
C LYS A 80 -14.42 20.76 20.05
N SER A 81 -14.71 20.29 21.26
CA SER A 81 -14.46 21.00 22.52
C SER A 81 -13.13 20.65 23.19
N GLN A 82 -12.46 19.56 22.81
CA GLN A 82 -11.04 19.39 23.11
C GLN A 82 -10.25 20.45 22.35
N LYS A 83 -9.79 21.48 23.07
CA LYS A 83 -8.89 22.52 22.56
C LYS A 83 -7.79 21.86 21.73
N GLN A 84 -7.86 22.04 20.41
CA GLN A 84 -6.76 21.69 19.50
C GLN A 84 -5.47 22.29 20.07
N PRO A 85 -4.46 21.48 20.41
CA PRO A 85 -3.15 22.03 20.71
C PRO A 85 -2.67 22.69 19.42
N LYS A 86 -2.52 24.01 19.46
CA LYS A 86 -1.87 24.78 18.39
C LYS A 86 -0.37 24.54 18.49
N THR A 87 0.12 23.41 17.97
CA THR A 87 1.48 23.20 17.43
C THR A 87 1.74 21.73 17.12
N ALA A 88 2.49 21.50 16.03
CA ALA A 88 2.92 20.22 15.44
C ALA A 88 1.81 19.45 14.68
N ALA A 89 2.22 18.75 13.62
CA ALA A 89 1.39 18.18 12.56
C ALA A 89 0.08 17.55 13.08
N LYS A 90 -1.03 17.78 12.38
CA LYS A 90 -2.34 17.16 12.65
C LYS A 90 -2.22 15.63 12.65
N GLU A 91 -1.84 15.04 13.78
CA GLU A 91 -2.03 13.62 14.01
C GLU A 91 -3.53 13.40 14.13
N GLU A 92 -4.11 12.81 13.10
CA GLU A 92 -5.48 12.31 13.17
C GLU A 92 -5.58 11.34 14.35
N GLN A 93 -6.32 11.77 15.38
CA GLN A 93 -6.68 10.93 16.52
C GLN A 93 -7.30 9.64 15.99
N ASP A 94 -6.79 8.49 16.44
CA ASP A 94 -7.36 7.21 16.10
C ASP A 94 -8.62 6.92 16.92
N PHE A 95 -9.49 6.09 16.36
CA PHE A 95 -10.77 5.76 17.00
C PHE A 95 -10.61 5.08 18.37
N PHE A 96 -9.62 4.18 18.52
CA PHE A 96 -9.41 3.44 19.76
C PHE A 96 -9.03 4.39 20.91
N GLY A 97 -8.16 5.36 20.64
CA GLY A 97 -7.78 6.39 21.61
C GLY A 97 -8.98 7.24 22.07
N ILE A 98 -9.84 7.66 21.13
CA ILE A 98 -11.06 8.43 21.47
C ILE A 98 -12.03 7.59 22.31
N PHE A 99 -12.25 6.34 21.92
CA PHE A 99 -13.15 5.45 22.64
C PHE A 99 -12.61 5.13 24.04
N ALA A 100 -11.29 4.92 24.18
CA ALA A 100 -10.64 4.73 25.45
C ALA A 100 -10.83 5.90 26.42
N LEU A 101 -10.74 7.15 25.93
CA LEU A 101 -10.99 8.34 26.74
C LEU A 101 -12.45 8.38 27.24
N SER A 102 -13.40 8.06 26.36
CA SER A 102 -14.83 8.05 26.70
C SER A 102 -15.15 6.98 27.75
N LEU A 103 -14.54 5.80 27.66
CA LEU A 103 -14.69 4.75 28.66
C LEU A 103 -14.03 5.09 29.99
N GLY A 104 -12.87 5.77 29.97
CA GLY A 104 -12.23 6.25 31.20
C GLY A 104 -13.08 7.29 31.93
N GLU A 105 -13.75 8.17 31.19
CA GLU A 105 -14.71 9.11 31.77
C GLU A 105 -15.95 8.40 32.32
N LEU A 106 -16.47 7.39 31.62
CA LEU A 106 -17.57 6.58 32.13
C LEU A 106 -17.20 5.81 33.40
N ALA A 107 -15.97 5.29 33.47
CA ALA A 107 -15.43 4.68 34.69
C ALA A 107 -15.45 5.69 35.86
N SER A 108 -14.92 6.89 35.66
CA SER A 108 -14.89 7.94 36.70
C SER A 108 -16.28 8.39 37.21
N ASN A 109 -17.33 8.17 36.41
CA ASN A 109 -18.72 8.50 36.74
C ASN A 109 -19.53 7.29 37.23
N THR A 110 -18.92 6.12 37.32
CA THR A 110 -19.54 4.90 37.83
C THR A 110 -18.79 4.42 39.07
N SER A 111 -19.30 3.39 39.74
CA SER A 111 -18.72 2.90 40.99
C SER A 111 -18.69 1.36 41.04
N GLY A 112 -17.78 0.81 41.84
CA GLY A 112 -17.68 -0.63 42.05
C GLY A 112 -17.14 -1.38 40.82
N GLN A 113 -17.63 -2.61 40.62
CA GLN A 113 -17.16 -3.49 39.54
C GLN A 113 -17.38 -2.91 38.13
N VAL A 114 -18.44 -2.13 37.95
CA VAL A 114 -18.74 -1.47 36.67
C VAL A 114 -17.66 -0.46 36.31
N SER A 115 -17.24 0.39 37.26
CA SER A 115 -16.13 1.34 37.07
C SER A 115 -14.86 0.61 36.66
N LYS A 116 -14.52 -0.47 37.38
CA LYS A 116 -13.32 -1.27 37.12
C LYS A 116 -13.33 -1.86 35.70
N LYS A 117 -14.45 -2.40 35.25
CA LYS A 117 -14.58 -2.95 33.88
C LYS A 117 -14.39 -1.87 32.79
N PHE A 118 -14.92 -0.66 33.01
CA PHE A 118 -14.71 0.44 32.07
C PHE A 118 -13.27 0.95 32.08
N GLU A 119 -12.61 0.96 33.24
CA GLU A 119 -11.16 1.25 33.37
C GLU A 119 -10.31 0.22 32.64
N ASP A 120 -10.55 -1.07 32.86
CA ASP A 120 -9.82 -2.17 32.22
C ASP A 120 -9.94 -2.08 30.69
N LEU A 121 -11.17 -1.90 30.18
CA LEU A 121 -11.42 -1.73 28.74
C LEU A 121 -10.78 -0.46 28.18
N SER A 122 -10.81 0.66 28.92
CA SER A 122 -10.09 1.89 28.55
C SER A 122 -8.58 1.63 28.43
N GLY A 123 -8.00 0.88 29.36
CA GLY A 123 -6.59 0.47 29.34
C GLY A 123 -6.23 -0.35 28.11
N SER A 124 -7.01 -1.38 27.80
CA SER A 124 -6.83 -2.22 26.60
C SER A 124 -6.87 -1.40 25.32
N LEU A 125 -7.85 -0.50 25.17
CA LEU A 125 -7.96 0.34 23.97
C LEU A 125 -6.83 1.36 23.83
N LYS A 126 -6.26 1.86 24.94
CA LYS A 126 -5.04 2.70 24.90
C LYS A 126 -3.84 1.90 24.39
N LYS A 127 -3.68 0.64 24.82
CA LYS A 127 -2.62 -0.25 24.29
C LYS A 127 -2.79 -0.46 22.77
N ILE A 128 -4.01 -0.72 22.30
CA ILE A 128 -4.31 -0.87 20.87
C ILE A 128 -4.01 0.41 20.09
N SER A 129 -4.42 1.57 20.61
CA SER A 129 -4.12 2.88 20.02
C SER A 129 -2.61 3.12 19.89
N ALA A 130 -1.83 2.75 20.91
CA ALA A 130 -0.37 2.82 20.84
C ALA A 130 0.22 1.87 19.79
N GLY A 131 -0.24 0.61 19.74
CA GLY A 131 0.16 -0.35 18.72
C GLY A 131 -0.17 0.11 17.29
N ARG A 132 -1.26 0.87 17.10
CA ARG A 132 -1.64 1.45 15.81
C ARG A 132 -0.61 2.46 15.30
N VAL A 133 0.07 3.20 16.19
CA VAL A 133 1.13 4.14 15.79
C VAL A 133 2.31 3.36 15.17
N GLN A 134 2.78 2.32 15.84
CA GLN A 134 3.85 1.44 15.34
C GLN A 134 3.44 0.73 14.04
N PHE A 135 2.19 0.28 13.96
CA PHE A 135 1.63 -0.31 12.75
C PHE A 135 1.63 0.69 11.58
N LYS A 136 1.23 1.95 11.84
CA LYS A 136 1.23 3.02 10.84
C LYS A 136 2.64 3.30 10.33
N GLU A 137 3.63 3.38 11.22
CA GLU A 137 5.03 3.58 10.84
C GLU A 137 5.54 2.43 9.97
N SER A 138 5.28 1.19 10.38
CA SER A 138 5.70 0.00 9.64
C SER A 138 5.05 -0.08 8.25
N MET A 139 3.75 0.20 8.15
CA MET A 139 3.05 0.28 6.87
C MET A 139 3.51 1.46 6.00
N SER A 140 3.90 2.59 6.61
CA SER A 140 4.48 3.72 5.88
C SER A 140 5.85 3.37 5.30
N HIS A 141 6.66 2.57 6.00
CA HIS A 141 7.91 2.05 5.46
C HIS A 141 7.66 1.12 4.25
N ASN A 142 6.65 0.25 4.32
CA ASN A 142 6.25 -0.58 3.17
C ASN A 142 5.81 0.27 1.96
N LEU A 143 5.12 1.40 2.18
CA LEU A 143 4.79 2.35 1.11
C LEU A 143 6.04 2.98 0.47
N MET A 144 7.11 3.20 1.23
CA MET A 144 8.39 3.68 0.67
C MET A 144 9.00 2.64 -0.27
N VAL A 145 9.02 1.37 0.13
CA VAL A 145 9.49 0.26 -0.73
C VAL A 145 8.66 0.20 -2.02
N ILE A 146 7.33 0.35 -1.92
CA ILE A 146 6.46 0.41 -3.09
C ILE A 146 6.84 1.60 -3.99
N GLU A 147 7.15 2.78 -3.45
CA GLU A 147 7.55 3.92 -4.28
C GLU A 147 8.88 3.68 -5.00
N GLU A 148 9.85 3.04 -4.36
CA GLU A 148 11.10 2.60 -5.02
C GLU A 148 10.82 1.61 -6.16
N MET A 149 9.89 0.66 -5.96
CA MET A 149 9.44 -0.24 -7.02
C MET A 149 8.73 0.51 -8.16
N LYS A 150 8.02 1.60 -7.84
CA LYS A 150 7.36 2.45 -8.84
C LYS A 150 8.37 3.16 -9.72
N GLU A 151 9.45 3.66 -9.15
CA GLU A 151 10.57 4.21 -9.92
C GLU A 151 11.22 3.15 -10.84
N LYS A 152 11.42 1.93 -10.34
CA LYS A 152 11.97 0.84 -11.18
C LYS A 152 11.09 0.53 -12.38
N TYR A 153 9.77 0.41 -12.20
CA TYR A 153 8.91 0.13 -13.35
C TYR A 153 8.77 1.33 -14.29
N LYS A 154 8.90 2.58 -13.81
CA LYS A 154 8.95 3.78 -14.68
C LYS A 154 10.16 3.72 -15.62
N ASN A 155 11.32 3.29 -15.10
CA ASN A 155 12.53 3.10 -15.91
C ASN A 155 12.33 2.02 -16.98
N ILE A 156 11.66 0.91 -16.64
CA ILE A 156 11.29 -0.15 -17.60
C ILE A 156 10.35 0.37 -18.69
N ASP A 157 9.32 1.14 -18.31
CA ASP A 157 8.41 1.80 -19.26
C ASP A 157 9.17 2.81 -20.15
N GLY A 158 10.18 3.50 -19.63
CA GLY A 158 11.07 4.40 -20.38
C GLY A 158 11.91 3.68 -21.44
N THR A 159 12.54 2.56 -21.08
CA THR A 159 13.25 1.68 -22.05
C THR A 159 12.31 1.20 -23.15
N ARG A 160 11.06 0.84 -22.81
CA ARG A 160 10.06 0.46 -23.79
C ARG A 160 9.76 1.59 -24.79
N LEU A 161 9.67 2.84 -24.33
CA LEU A 161 9.48 4.00 -25.21
C LEU A 161 10.68 4.24 -26.12
N ARG A 162 11.91 4.07 -25.61
CA ARG A 162 13.15 4.19 -26.40
C ARG A 162 13.22 3.15 -27.53
N ILE A 163 12.83 1.91 -27.26
CA ILE A 163 12.74 0.85 -28.29
C ILE A 163 11.74 1.24 -29.40
N LEU A 164 10.60 1.83 -29.03
CA LEU A 164 9.60 2.28 -30.00
C LEU A 164 10.13 3.42 -30.88
N ASP A 165 10.89 4.35 -30.30
CA ASP A 165 11.54 5.45 -31.04
C ASP A 165 12.65 4.94 -31.98
N LEU A 166 13.57 4.11 -31.49
CA LEU A 166 14.63 3.49 -32.31
C LEU A 166 14.06 2.75 -33.50
N ARG A 167 12.97 2.01 -33.29
CA ARG A 167 12.25 1.35 -34.37
C ARG A 167 11.73 2.32 -35.41
N GLN A 168 11.06 3.40 -34.99
CA GLN A 168 10.54 4.40 -35.92
C GLN A 168 11.68 5.02 -36.74
N ARG A 169 12.84 5.26 -36.12
CA ARG A 169 14.04 5.75 -36.79
C ARG A 169 14.55 4.77 -37.84
N ILE A 170 14.69 3.47 -37.50
CA ILE A 170 15.06 2.41 -38.47
C ILE A 170 14.12 2.42 -39.68
N GLU A 171 12.81 2.50 -39.44
CA GLU A 171 11.80 2.51 -40.51
C GLU A 171 11.86 3.78 -41.40
N SER A 172 12.50 4.86 -40.93
CA SER A 172 12.59 6.15 -41.61
C SER A 172 13.96 6.47 -42.23
N THR A 173 14.99 5.69 -41.91
CA THR A 173 16.37 5.92 -42.38
C THR A 173 16.53 5.40 -43.81
N SER A 174 17.22 6.16 -44.66
CA SER A 174 17.49 5.81 -46.06
C SER A 174 18.98 5.53 -46.35
N VAL A 175 19.80 5.38 -45.31
CA VAL A 175 21.26 5.19 -45.40
C VAL A 175 21.67 3.92 -44.65
N ASP A 176 22.27 2.97 -45.37
CA ASP A 176 22.56 1.60 -44.88
C ASP A 176 23.44 1.57 -43.61
N VAL A 177 24.45 2.44 -43.49
CA VAL A 177 25.39 2.47 -42.35
C VAL A 177 24.70 2.95 -41.05
N ASP A 178 23.77 3.90 -41.16
CA ASP A 178 23.00 4.38 -40.03
C ASP A 178 21.93 3.36 -39.60
N GLU A 179 21.40 2.58 -40.55
CA GLU A 179 20.44 1.52 -40.27
C GLU A 179 21.07 0.38 -39.43
N GLU A 180 22.29 -0.06 -39.76
CA GLU A 180 22.94 -1.14 -39.03
C GLU A 180 23.29 -0.75 -37.59
N LYS A 181 23.70 0.51 -37.37
CA LYS A 181 23.91 1.06 -36.02
C LYS A 181 22.60 1.08 -35.22
N LEU A 182 21.51 1.57 -35.81
CA LEU A 182 20.21 1.63 -35.14
C LEU A 182 19.66 0.23 -34.82
N ARG A 183 19.89 -0.76 -35.69
CA ARG A 183 19.53 -2.17 -35.44
C ARG A 183 20.29 -2.78 -34.26
N ARG A 184 21.56 -2.42 -34.09
CA ARG A 184 22.36 -2.83 -32.93
C ARG A 184 21.82 -2.22 -31.63
N GLU A 185 21.63 -0.91 -31.60
CA GLU A 185 21.04 -0.19 -30.45
C GLU A 185 19.64 -0.75 -30.09
N PHE A 186 18.82 -1.05 -31.09
CA PHE A 186 17.51 -1.67 -30.90
C PHE A 186 17.59 -3.05 -30.21
N THR A 187 18.57 -3.87 -30.61
CA THR A 187 18.76 -5.20 -30.05
C THR A 187 19.22 -5.11 -28.59
N GLU A 188 20.20 -4.24 -28.31
CA GLU A 188 20.72 -4.01 -26.96
C GLU A 188 19.62 -3.51 -26.00
N GLU A 189 18.79 -2.56 -26.43
CA GLU A 189 17.68 -2.06 -25.62
C GLU A 189 16.60 -3.13 -25.41
N CYS A 190 16.33 -4.00 -26.40
CA CYS A 190 15.41 -5.13 -26.23
C CYS A 190 15.90 -6.14 -25.20
N ASP A 191 17.19 -6.47 -25.20
CA ASP A 191 17.80 -7.38 -24.23
C ASP A 191 17.80 -6.75 -22.83
N GLN A 192 18.09 -5.46 -22.72
CA GLN A 192 17.99 -4.70 -21.48
C GLN A 192 16.56 -4.69 -20.95
N LEU A 193 15.55 -4.47 -21.81
CA LEU A 193 14.14 -4.50 -21.42
C LEU A 193 13.75 -5.88 -20.90
N TYR A 194 14.12 -6.95 -21.60
CA TYR A 194 13.84 -8.32 -21.18
C TYR A 194 14.45 -8.62 -19.81
N SER A 195 15.74 -8.33 -19.63
CA SER A 195 16.45 -8.52 -18.37
C SER A 195 15.80 -7.74 -17.22
N SER A 196 15.41 -6.48 -17.48
CA SER A 196 14.79 -5.62 -16.46
C SER A 196 13.40 -6.11 -16.06
N MET A 197 12.56 -6.53 -17.01
CA MET A 197 11.23 -7.09 -16.71
C MET A 197 11.32 -8.40 -15.92
N ARG A 198 12.29 -9.25 -16.27
CA ARG A 198 12.57 -10.50 -15.56
C ARG A 198 13.02 -10.22 -14.13
N GLY A 199 14.02 -9.36 -13.95
CA GLY A 199 14.56 -9.00 -12.65
C GLY A 199 13.53 -8.34 -11.73
N PHE A 200 12.64 -7.50 -12.28
CA PHE A 200 11.56 -6.88 -11.51
C PHE A 200 10.57 -7.91 -10.95
N SER A 201 10.26 -8.95 -11.71
CA SER A 201 9.27 -9.96 -11.30
C SER A 201 9.81 -10.98 -10.29
N SER A 202 11.13 -10.96 -10.04
CA SER A 202 11.82 -11.83 -9.10
C SER A 202 12.68 -11.02 -8.12
N SER A 203 12.30 -9.78 -7.86
CA SER A 203 13.12 -8.86 -7.08
C SER A 203 13.01 -9.15 -5.58
N GLU A 204 14.10 -8.94 -4.84
CA GLU A 204 14.12 -9.14 -3.38
C GLU A 204 13.17 -8.18 -2.67
N GLU A 205 12.92 -6.99 -3.23
CA GLU A 205 12.00 -6.02 -2.65
C GLU A 205 10.54 -6.53 -2.60
N LEU A 206 10.15 -7.45 -3.50
CA LEU A 206 8.84 -8.11 -3.42
C LEU A 206 8.74 -9.03 -2.21
N ILE A 207 9.86 -9.69 -1.87
CA ILE A 207 9.95 -10.57 -0.70
C ILE A 207 9.92 -9.73 0.56
N ASP A 208 10.71 -8.65 0.61
CA ASP A 208 10.73 -7.71 1.72
C ASP A 208 9.37 -7.05 1.96
N LEU A 209 8.66 -6.68 0.89
CA LEU A 209 7.31 -6.14 0.97
C LEU A 209 6.34 -7.17 1.58
N ALA A 210 6.40 -8.43 1.15
CA ALA A 210 5.53 -9.48 1.68
C ALA A 210 5.80 -9.74 3.18
N PHE A 211 7.07 -9.85 3.58
CA PHE A 211 7.44 -10.01 4.98
C PHE A 211 7.11 -8.78 5.82
N GLY A 212 7.37 -7.58 5.29
CA GLY A 212 7.11 -6.31 5.95
C GLY A 212 5.63 -6.12 6.27
N ILE A 213 4.75 -6.36 5.28
CA ILE A 213 3.30 -6.33 5.47
C ILE A 213 2.86 -7.41 6.46
N GLY A 214 3.29 -8.65 6.25
CA GLY A 214 2.89 -9.79 7.09
C GLY A 214 3.27 -9.62 8.57
N ASN A 215 4.51 -9.21 8.85
CA ASN A 215 4.99 -8.96 10.21
C ASN A 215 4.26 -7.77 10.86
N SER A 216 4.04 -6.69 10.10
CA SER A 216 3.30 -5.53 10.61
C SER A 216 1.88 -5.92 11.05
N MET A 217 1.17 -6.68 10.21
CA MET A 217 -0.18 -7.15 10.54
C MET A 217 -0.18 -8.12 11.72
N LYS A 218 0.74 -9.09 11.72
CA LYS A 218 0.85 -10.07 12.82
C LYS A 218 1.08 -9.38 14.16
N ASN A 219 2.01 -8.44 14.23
CA ASN A 219 2.33 -7.74 15.47
C ASN A 219 1.14 -6.90 15.93
N PHE A 220 0.56 -6.08 15.05
CA PHE A 220 -0.56 -5.22 15.44
C PHE A 220 -1.79 -6.01 15.91
N PHE A 221 -2.23 -7.01 15.14
CA PHE A 221 -3.43 -7.78 15.52
C PHE A 221 -3.15 -8.74 16.69
N GLY A 222 -1.92 -9.25 16.83
CA GLY A 222 -1.50 -10.04 17.98
C GLY A 222 -1.53 -9.21 19.26
N ASP A 223 -0.84 -8.06 19.26
CA ASP A 223 -0.79 -7.15 20.41
C ASP A 223 -2.20 -6.63 20.77
N ALA A 224 -3.05 -6.40 19.77
CA ALA A 224 -4.42 -5.98 20.00
C ALA A 224 -5.29 -7.09 20.61
N PHE A 225 -5.10 -8.34 20.19
CA PHE A 225 -5.78 -9.48 20.78
C PHE A 225 -5.35 -9.68 22.24
N ASP A 226 -4.04 -9.67 22.51
CA ASP A 226 -3.49 -9.82 23.86
C ASP A 226 -3.97 -8.68 24.79
N ALA A 227 -3.99 -7.44 24.28
CA ALA A 227 -4.51 -6.30 25.03
C ALA A 227 -5.98 -6.46 25.45
N LEU A 228 -6.81 -7.11 24.63
CA LEU A 228 -8.21 -7.39 24.96
C LEU A 228 -8.35 -8.59 25.90
N ALA A 229 -7.56 -9.64 25.70
CA ALA A 229 -7.58 -10.86 26.52
C ALA A 229 -7.15 -10.59 27.98
N ASP A 230 -6.19 -9.68 28.19
CA ASP A 230 -5.75 -9.24 29.53
C ASP A 230 -6.90 -8.71 30.40
N SER A 231 -7.97 -8.19 29.80
CA SER A 231 -9.13 -7.62 30.52
C SER A 231 -10.08 -8.68 31.11
N GLU A 232 -10.00 -9.94 30.65
CA GLU A 232 -10.81 -11.06 31.16
C GLU A 232 -10.11 -11.85 32.28
N HIS A 233 -8.77 -11.90 32.28
CA HIS A 233 -8.02 -12.79 33.17
C HIS A 233 -7.90 -12.31 34.63
N VAL A 234 -8.18 -11.03 34.91
CA VAL A 234 -8.13 -10.48 36.27
C VAL A 234 -9.24 -11.02 37.19
N GLU A 235 -10.32 -11.60 36.64
CA GLU A 235 -11.41 -12.16 37.45
C GLU A 235 -11.18 -13.60 37.93
N ARG A 236 -10.37 -14.40 37.23
CA ARG A 236 -10.20 -15.82 37.60
C ARG A 236 -9.25 -16.02 38.78
N HIS A 237 -8.28 -15.14 38.97
CA HIS A 237 -7.32 -15.23 40.10
C HIS A 237 -7.78 -14.52 41.37
N ALA A 238 -8.90 -13.78 41.34
CA ALA A 238 -9.49 -13.16 42.53
C ALA A 238 -10.61 -14.00 43.16
N ALA A 239 -10.93 -15.15 42.57
CA ALA A 239 -12.00 -16.06 43.00
C ALA A 239 -11.49 -17.45 43.45
N GLU A 240 -10.17 -17.64 43.52
CA GLU A 240 -9.49 -18.76 44.19
C GLU A 240 -8.84 -18.27 45.49
#